data_AF-A0ABD5FF31-F1
#
_entry.id   AF-A0ABD5FF31-F1
#
_cell.length_a   1.000
_cell.length_b   1.000
_cell.length_c   1.000
_cell.angle_alpha   90.00
_cell.angle_beta   90.00
_cell.angle_gamma   90.00
#
_symmetry.space_group_name_H-M   'P 1'
#
loop_
_entity.id
_entity.type
_entity.pdbx_description
1 polymer ?
#
loop_
_entity_poly.entity_id
_entity_poly.type
_entity_poly.pdbx_seq_one_letter_code
_entity_poly.pdbx_strand_id
1 'polypeptide(L)'
;MLSPIILVILVSCNFIMAFTNSLAAKPHNYVIVENTFPADKINDPLVLAFRRNYRKRQFQLAFLLTILDLSLLIPMKDSIFMLLFFILLYITIGAGYFLQIRYIRKGHQLIVDNNWQLTQQPIQVDTKLVLEKNQKLVSPWWFVLSFVLLILLTVLLHQREMGSLTWILFGTNIFVLLLFLAGWWAISRLPVRALTNDSKINRQYNDLTKFYWSAFITGTSFFVLLIIYLPLITLESSPRLFNLLTIIEFLAIFLFCGFTLWWLIRLRNKQDQLLTQTPSFRYTGDDYYWRYGIYYNPDDRRLMVPDRIGLNITVNLARIGGKIFIGLLPIVLIGAMVITVVPLYILDYHPDPLTYEIKQESLILDGPFYRERKIPYKDIEKMALIERLPRVGMKVNGLATENYAIGSFKVAGKSASLFVDYQSKPILQIQTENRDYYYTNTDPTATKQLYQEVKNHQ
;
A
#
# COMPACT_ATOMS: atom_id res chain seq x y z
N MET A 1 -5.12 -12.23 18.96
CA MET A 1 -3.72 -12.45 18.57
C MET A 1 -3.28 -11.44 17.49
N LEU A 2 -3.51 -10.15 17.69
CA LEU A 2 -3.21 -9.11 16.67
C LEU A 2 -1.79 -8.55 16.79
N SER A 3 -1.25 -8.46 18.01
CA SER A 3 0.05 -7.84 18.29
C SER A 3 1.23 -8.47 17.53
N PRO A 4 1.40 -9.81 17.49
CA PRO A 4 2.55 -10.42 16.79
C PRO A 4 2.53 -10.20 15.27
N ILE A 5 1.35 -10.20 14.64
CA ILE A 5 1.23 -10.02 13.19
C ILE A 5 1.58 -8.58 12.82
N ILE A 6 1.04 -7.61 13.55
CA ILE A 6 1.28 -6.19 13.30
C ILE A 6 2.76 -5.84 13.54
N LEU A 7 3.37 -6.41 14.57
CA LEU A 7 4.81 -6.29 14.80
C LEU A 7 5.63 -6.84 13.63
N VAL A 8 5.33 -8.05 13.16
CA VAL A 8 6.04 -8.65 12.01
C VAL A 8 5.91 -7.79 10.76
N ILE A 9 4.73 -7.20 10.52
CA ILE A 9 4.52 -6.27 9.40
C ILE A 9 5.44 -5.06 9.53
N LEU A 10 5.48 -4.42 10.70
CA LEU A 10 6.27 -3.21 10.92
C LEU A 10 7.79 -3.48 10.80
N VAL A 11 8.26 -4.59 11.38
CA VAL A 11 9.65 -5.04 11.24
C VAL A 11 9.98 -5.33 9.77
N SER A 12 9.08 -6.00 9.05
CA SER A 12 9.26 -6.24 7.61
C SER A 12 9.33 -4.94 6.82
N CYS A 13 8.49 -3.95 7.15
CA CYS A 13 8.54 -2.61 6.56
C CYS A 13 9.91 -1.95 6.76
N ASN A 14 10.49 -2.01 7.96
CA ASN A 14 11.82 -1.44 8.25
C ASN A 14 12.90 -2.03 7.33
N PHE A 15 12.94 -3.36 7.19
CA PHE A 15 13.96 -4.04 6.39
C PHE A 15 13.72 -3.90 4.88
N ILE A 16 12.46 -3.90 4.42
CA ILE A 16 12.11 -3.62 3.02
C ILE A 16 12.51 -2.19 2.66
N MET A 17 12.23 -1.22 3.52
CA MET A 17 12.64 0.18 3.32
C MET A 17 14.17 0.32 3.31
N ALA A 18 14.88 -0.31 4.24
CA ALA A 18 16.34 -0.30 4.23
C ALA A 18 16.90 -0.93 2.94
N PHE A 19 16.35 -2.06 2.50
CA PHE A 19 16.77 -2.71 1.27
C PHE A 19 16.52 -1.83 0.04
N THR A 20 15.30 -1.32 -0.15
CA THR A 20 14.91 -0.49 -1.29
C THR A 20 15.73 0.80 -1.35
N ASN A 21 15.87 1.52 -0.22
CA ASN A 21 16.71 2.72 -0.15
C ASN A 21 18.19 2.39 -0.45
N SER A 22 18.69 1.23 0.00
CA SER A 22 20.08 0.83 -0.25
C SER A 22 20.42 0.65 -1.75
N LEU A 23 19.42 0.46 -2.61
CA LEU A 23 19.61 0.35 -4.07
C LEU A 23 20.11 1.64 -4.69
N ALA A 24 19.87 2.80 -4.07
CA ALA A 24 20.39 4.09 -4.50
C ALA A 24 21.93 4.20 -4.36
N ALA A 25 22.57 3.34 -3.53
CA ALA A 25 24.03 3.26 -3.46
C ALA A 25 24.66 2.41 -4.57
N LYS A 26 23.86 1.73 -5.40
CA LYS A 26 24.36 1.13 -6.63
C LYS A 26 24.35 2.22 -7.72
N PRO A 27 25.43 2.40 -8.50
CA PRO A 27 25.46 3.38 -9.59
C PRO A 27 24.45 3.05 -10.68
N HIS A 28 23.76 4.07 -11.20
CA HIS A 28 22.94 3.99 -12.42
C HIS A 28 23.08 5.29 -13.21
N ASN A 29 23.45 5.23 -14.49
CA ASN A 29 23.77 6.43 -15.28
C ASN A 29 24.71 7.39 -14.50
N TYR A 30 25.71 6.84 -13.80
CA TYR A 30 26.65 7.58 -12.94
C TYR A 30 26.05 8.28 -11.71
N VAL A 31 24.77 8.05 -11.41
CA VAL A 31 24.09 8.56 -10.22
C VAL A 31 24.24 7.61 -9.04
N ILE A 32 24.64 8.14 -7.89
CA ILE A 32 24.74 7.44 -6.61
C ILE A 32 24.11 8.33 -5.54
N VAL A 33 23.07 7.83 -4.85
CA VAL A 33 22.32 8.55 -3.80
C VAL A 33 21.98 9.99 -4.26
N GLU A 34 21.29 10.10 -5.39
CA GLU A 34 20.83 11.37 -5.99
C GLU A 34 21.94 12.37 -6.35
N ASN A 35 23.19 11.93 -6.49
CA ASN A 35 24.29 12.78 -6.95
C ASN A 35 24.97 12.15 -8.18
N THR A 36 25.25 12.96 -9.20
CA THR A 36 25.95 12.50 -10.41
C THR A 36 27.46 12.62 -10.20
N PHE A 37 28.17 11.48 -10.24
CA PHE A 37 29.62 11.42 -10.11
C PHE A 37 30.27 11.34 -11.50
N PRO A 38 31.52 11.82 -11.68
CA PRO A 38 32.28 11.57 -12.90
C PRO A 38 32.48 10.07 -13.14
N ALA A 39 32.46 9.68 -14.42
CA ALA A 39 32.53 8.27 -14.83
C ALA A 39 33.79 7.55 -14.32
N ASP A 40 34.92 8.23 -14.32
CA ASP A 40 36.22 7.74 -13.85
C ASP A 40 36.32 7.64 -12.32
N LYS A 41 35.40 8.28 -11.58
CA LYS A 41 35.38 8.29 -10.09
C LYS A 41 34.40 7.30 -9.47
N ILE A 42 33.58 6.60 -10.26
CA ILE A 42 32.59 5.64 -9.73
C ILE A 42 33.22 4.52 -8.87
N ASN A 43 34.45 4.16 -9.20
CA ASN A 43 35.23 3.13 -8.51
C ASN A 43 36.30 3.71 -7.57
N ASP A 44 36.30 5.03 -7.34
CA ASP A 44 37.22 5.67 -6.41
C ASP A 44 37.00 5.12 -4.98
N PRO A 45 38.07 4.87 -4.19
CA PRO A 45 37.94 4.36 -2.83
C PRO A 45 37.01 5.18 -1.92
N LEU A 46 36.99 6.51 -2.07
CA LEU A 46 36.11 7.40 -1.30
C LEU A 46 34.64 7.18 -1.67
N VAL A 47 34.35 7.02 -2.97
CA VAL A 47 32.99 6.75 -3.47
C VAL A 47 32.53 5.35 -3.04
N LEU A 48 33.40 4.35 -3.10
CA LEU A 48 33.11 3.00 -2.63
C LEU A 48 32.83 2.96 -1.11
N ALA A 49 33.60 3.71 -0.32
CA ALA A 49 33.39 3.87 1.11
C ALA A 49 32.06 4.58 1.40
N PHE A 50 31.75 5.67 0.70
CA PHE A 50 30.47 6.39 0.79
C PHE A 50 29.28 5.46 0.54
N ARG A 51 29.31 4.69 -0.55
CA ARG A 51 28.27 3.71 -0.91
C ARG A 51 28.09 2.65 0.17
N ARG A 52 29.19 2.06 0.64
CA ARG A 52 29.17 1.04 1.70
C ARG A 52 28.59 1.59 2.99
N ASN A 53 28.99 2.81 3.38
CA ASN A 53 28.51 3.48 4.57
C ASN A 53 27.02 3.77 4.49
N TYR A 54 26.52 4.28 3.36
CA TYR A 54 25.08 4.51 3.18
C TYR A 54 24.27 3.23 3.37
N ARG A 55 24.65 2.15 2.68
CA ARG A 55 23.98 0.84 2.82
C ARG A 55 24.02 0.34 4.26
N LYS A 56 25.19 0.41 4.91
CA LYS A 56 25.34 0.01 6.32
C LYS A 56 24.41 0.81 7.23
N ARG A 57 24.32 2.14 7.05
CA ARG A 57 23.45 2.98 7.88
C ARG A 57 21.97 2.70 7.66
N GLN A 58 21.54 2.33 6.45
CA GLN A 58 20.15 1.93 6.21
C GLN A 58 19.75 0.69 7.04
N PHE A 59 20.58 -0.35 7.05
CA PHE A 59 20.31 -1.56 7.85
C PHE A 59 20.50 -1.35 9.36
N GLN A 60 21.44 -0.50 9.77
CA GLN A 60 21.54 -0.10 11.18
C GLN A 60 20.29 0.65 11.65
N LEU A 61 19.76 1.54 10.83
CA LEU A 61 18.52 2.25 11.14
C LEU A 61 17.34 1.26 11.25
N ALA A 62 17.20 0.33 10.29
CA ALA A 62 16.15 -0.69 10.38
C ALA A 62 16.25 -1.55 11.65
N PHE A 63 17.46 -1.89 12.09
CA PHE A 63 17.66 -2.62 13.35
C PHE A 63 17.27 -1.79 14.57
N LEU A 64 17.65 -0.50 14.61
CA LEU A 64 17.27 0.41 15.70
C LEU A 64 15.75 0.62 15.75
N LEU A 65 15.10 0.80 14.60
CA LEU A 65 13.64 0.91 14.51
C LEU A 65 12.97 -0.39 14.95
N THR A 66 13.51 -1.54 14.57
CA THR A 66 13.00 -2.85 15.03
C THR A 66 13.04 -2.99 16.55
N ILE A 67 14.11 -2.52 17.21
CA ILE A 67 14.18 -2.49 18.68
C ILE A 67 13.08 -1.59 19.25
N LEU A 68 12.85 -0.43 18.64
CA LEU A 68 11.77 0.48 19.04
C LEU A 68 10.39 -0.17 18.86
N ASP A 69 10.19 -0.93 17.78
CA ASP A 69 8.93 -1.63 17.50
C ASP A 69 8.59 -2.71 18.53
N LEU A 70 9.60 -3.26 19.23
CA LEU A 70 9.37 -4.20 20.33
C LEU A 70 8.57 -3.58 21.48
N SER A 71 8.43 -2.25 21.54
CA SER A 71 7.52 -1.58 22.46
C SER A 71 6.05 -2.02 22.29
N LEU A 72 5.66 -2.50 21.11
CA LEU A 72 4.33 -3.08 20.84
C LEU A 72 4.08 -4.41 21.57
N LEU A 73 5.11 -5.04 22.15
CA LEU A 73 4.95 -6.23 22.99
C LEU A 73 4.48 -5.89 24.41
N ILE A 74 4.52 -4.62 24.81
CA ILE A 74 4.02 -4.17 26.11
C ILE A 74 2.48 -4.27 26.10
N PRO A 75 1.85 -4.97 27.05
CA PRO A 75 0.39 -5.03 27.14
C PRO A 75 -0.21 -3.64 27.29
N MET A 76 -1.11 -3.27 26.37
CA MET A 76 -1.78 -1.97 26.35
C MET A 76 -3.18 -2.12 25.74
N LYS A 77 -4.04 -1.11 25.91
CA LYS A 77 -5.36 -1.08 25.30
C LYS A 77 -5.27 -1.00 23.76
N ASP A 78 -6.29 -1.48 23.06
CA ASP A 78 -6.28 -1.65 21.60
C ASP A 78 -6.05 -0.30 20.87
N SER A 79 -6.62 0.79 21.37
CA SER A 79 -6.48 2.13 20.80
C SER A 79 -5.06 2.67 20.94
N ILE A 80 -4.43 2.46 22.10
CA ILE A 80 -3.05 2.91 22.38
C ILE A 80 -2.07 2.08 21.55
N PHE A 81 -2.31 0.78 21.45
CA PHE A 81 -1.55 -0.12 20.58
C PHE A 81 -1.58 0.37 19.13
N MET A 82 -2.76 0.62 18.59
CA MET A 82 -2.89 1.08 17.20
C MET A 82 -2.33 2.47 16.98
N LEU A 83 -2.51 3.40 17.92
CA LEU A 83 -1.88 4.72 17.85
C LEU A 83 -0.36 4.63 17.82
N LEU A 84 0.23 3.83 18.71
CA LEU A 84 1.67 3.62 18.76
C LEU A 84 2.18 2.98 17.46
N PHE A 85 1.47 1.99 16.92
CA PHE A 85 1.79 1.40 15.62
C PHE A 85 1.89 2.45 14.49
N PHE A 86 0.92 3.36 14.38
CA PHE A 86 0.95 4.42 13.36
C PHE A 86 2.10 5.41 13.60
N ILE A 87 2.35 5.79 14.85
CA ILE A 87 3.48 6.67 15.20
C ILE A 87 4.81 6.02 14.79
N LEU A 88 5.01 4.74 15.13
CA LEU A 88 6.21 4.00 14.76
C LEU A 88 6.36 3.88 13.25
N LEU A 89 5.27 3.59 12.52
CA LEU A 89 5.27 3.58 11.05
C LEU A 89 5.70 4.94 10.47
N TYR A 90 5.20 6.05 11.02
CA TYR A 90 5.59 7.40 10.59
C TYR A 90 7.06 7.70 10.91
N ILE A 91 7.55 7.26 12.07
CA ILE A 91 8.97 7.36 12.43
C ILE A 91 9.83 6.57 11.43
N THR A 92 9.42 5.35 11.06
CA THR A 92 10.12 4.54 10.05
C THR A 92 10.23 5.26 8.71
N ILE A 93 9.11 5.81 8.21
CA ILE A 93 9.09 6.56 6.95
C ILE A 93 9.97 7.80 7.04
N GLY A 94 9.78 8.62 8.08
CA GLY A 94 10.50 9.87 8.29
C GLY A 94 12.00 9.69 8.49
N ALA A 95 12.40 8.72 9.33
CA ALA A 95 13.81 8.44 9.61
C ALA A 95 14.54 7.91 8.37
N GLY A 96 13.90 7.02 7.60
CA GLY A 96 14.45 6.52 6.34
C GLY A 96 14.72 7.63 5.33
N TYR A 97 13.74 8.52 5.14
CA TYR A 97 13.87 9.67 4.24
C TYR A 97 14.88 10.70 4.74
N PHE A 98 14.92 10.98 6.04
CA PHE A 98 15.92 11.87 6.63
C PHE A 98 17.35 11.35 6.45
N LEU A 99 17.56 10.04 6.62
CA LEU A 99 18.85 9.41 6.38
C LEU A 99 19.25 9.54 4.90
N GLN A 100 18.31 9.38 3.97
CA GLN A 100 18.55 9.62 2.54
C GLN A 100 19.00 11.06 2.31
N ILE A 101 18.24 12.07 2.77
CA ILE A 101 18.61 13.49 2.63
C ILE A 101 20.01 13.78 3.17
N ARG A 102 20.35 13.26 4.35
CA ARG A 102 21.69 13.43 4.94
C ARG A 102 22.77 12.89 4.01
N TYR A 103 22.55 11.74 3.38
CA TYR A 103 23.52 11.17 2.46
C TYR A 103 23.54 11.81 1.07
N ILE A 104 22.43 12.36 0.60
CA ILE A 104 22.42 13.21 -0.60
C ILE A 104 23.35 14.41 -0.37
N ARG A 105 23.23 15.09 0.77
CA ARG A 105 24.12 16.21 1.13
C ARG A 105 25.58 15.79 1.26
N LYS A 106 25.86 14.64 1.88
CA LYS A 106 27.22 14.10 1.98
C LYS A 106 27.82 13.73 0.62
N GLY A 107 27.01 13.18 -0.28
CA GLY A 107 27.45 12.87 -1.65
C GLY A 107 27.83 14.14 -2.41
N HIS A 108 27.01 15.19 -2.28
CA HIS A 108 27.31 16.49 -2.86
C HIS A 108 28.60 17.10 -2.28
N GLN A 109 28.77 17.08 -0.96
CA GLN A 109 30.01 17.54 -0.30
C GLN A 109 31.24 16.78 -0.79
N LEU A 110 31.15 15.45 -0.89
CA LEU A 110 32.24 14.63 -1.43
C LEU A 110 32.66 15.05 -2.84
N ILE A 111 31.70 15.39 -3.70
CA ILE A 111 31.96 15.89 -5.05
C ILE A 111 32.68 17.23 -5.00
N VAL A 112 32.20 18.16 -4.17
CA VAL A 112 32.76 19.51 -4.05
C VAL A 112 34.18 19.48 -3.46
N ASP A 113 34.39 18.76 -2.37
CA ASP A 113 35.65 18.69 -1.64
C ASP A 113 36.80 18.11 -2.49
N ASN A 114 36.47 17.29 -3.49
CA ASN A 114 37.44 16.64 -4.37
C ASN A 114 37.52 17.26 -5.77
N ASN A 115 36.85 18.40 -6.01
CA ASN A 115 36.78 19.07 -7.31
C ASN A 115 36.24 18.15 -8.44
N TRP A 116 35.22 17.34 -8.14
CA TRP A 116 34.61 16.39 -9.09
C TRP A 116 33.36 16.94 -9.78
N GLN A 117 33.15 18.25 -9.77
CA GLN A 117 32.01 18.89 -10.43
C GLN A 117 32.10 18.69 -11.95
N LEU A 118 31.00 18.22 -12.55
CA LEU A 118 30.91 18.02 -13.99
C LEU A 118 30.57 19.31 -14.73
N THR A 119 31.23 19.55 -15.86
CA THR A 119 30.87 20.64 -16.77
C THR A 119 29.54 20.33 -17.46
N GLN A 120 28.61 21.28 -17.40
CA GLN A 120 27.33 21.15 -18.08
C GLN A 120 27.52 21.21 -19.59
N GLN A 121 26.89 20.27 -20.30
CA GLN A 121 26.84 20.26 -21.75
C GLN A 121 25.46 20.72 -22.24
N PRO A 122 25.37 21.37 -23.41
CA PRO A 122 24.09 21.76 -24.00
C PRO A 122 23.17 20.55 -24.18
N ILE A 123 21.88 20.76 -23.93
CA ILE A 123 20.84 19.75 -24.16
C ILE A 123 20.80 19.40 -25.65
N GLN A 124 20.98 18.12 -25.97
CA GLN A 124 20.89 17.63 -27.33
C GLN A 124 19.43 17.32 -27.68
N VAL A 125 18.91 17.99 -28.70
CA VAL A 125 17.57 17.72 -29.24
C VAL A 125 17.70 16.82 -30.46
N ASP A 126 17.53 15.52 -30.26
CA ASP A 126 17.46 14.54 -31.35
C ASP A 126 16.01 14.44 -31.86
N THR A 127 15.71 15.14 -32.95
CA THR A 127 14.35 15.16 -33.55
C THR A 127 13.96 13.80 -34.11
N LYS A 128 14.92 13.02 -34.61
CA LYS A 128 14.67 11.66 -35.12
C LYS A 128 14.23 10.73 -34.00
N LEU A 129 14.86 10.82 -32.83
CA LEU A 129 14.49 10.07 -31.64
C LEU A 129 13.05 10.41 -31.17
N VAL A 130 12.62 11.66 -31.33
CA VAL A 130 11.24 12.07 -31.02
C VAL A 130 10.23 11.49 -32.01
N LEU A 131 10.58 11.41 -33.30
CA LEU A 131 9.73 10.81 -34.34
C LEU A 131 9.64 9.29 -34.20
N GLU A 132 10.73 8.62 -33.85
CA GLU A 132 10.82 7.16 -33.69
C GLU A 132 10.36 6.68 -32.30
N LYS A 133 9.86 7.56 -31.43
CA LYS A 133 9.44 7.18 -30.07
C LYS A 133 8.29 6.16 -30.08
N ASN A 134 8.18 5.39 -29.00
CA ASN A 134 7.10 4.43 -28.73
C ASN A 134 7.04 3.21 -29.67
N GLN A 135 8.04 2.96 -30.52
CA GLN A 135 8.06 1.77 -31.39
C GLN A 135 8.08 0.44 -30.62
N LYS A 136 8.67 0.42 -29.42
CA LYS A 136 8.68 -0.75 -28.52
C LYS A 136 7.68 -0.64 -27.36
N LEU A 137 6.74 0.29 -27.41
CA LEU A 137 5.68 0.40 -26.41
C LEU A 137 4.73 -0.81 -26.53
N VAL A 138 4.44 -1.47 -25.41
CA VAL A 138 3.44 -2.54 -25.38
C VAL A 138 2.07 -1.96 -25.75
N SER A 139 1.39 -2.64 -26.66
CA SER A 139 0.08 -2.23 -27.18
C SER A 139 -0.95 -2.11 -26.05
N PRO A 140 -1.82 -1.08 -26.07
CA PRO A 140 -2.87 -0.94 -25.06
C PRO A 140 -3.93 -2.05 -25.16
N TRP A 141 -3.99 -2.78 -26.28
CA TRP A 141 -4.91 -3.91 -26.44
C TRP A 141 -4.70 -5.04 -25.44
N TRP A 142 -3.52 -5.12 -24.80
CA TRP A 142 -3.30 -6.07 -23.72
C TRP A 142 -4.16 -5.82 -22.47
N PHE A 143 -4.68 -4.59 -22.28
CA PHE A 143 -5.65 -4.31 -21.21
C PHE A 143 -7.00 -4.99 -21.43
N VAL A 144 -7.31 -5.46 -22.65
CA VAL A 144 -8.50 -6.29 -22.90
C VAL A 144 -8.45 -7.56 -22.07
N LEU A 145 -7.27 -8.16 -21.86
CA LEU A 145 -7.12 -9.34 -21.01
C LEU A 145 -7.53 -9.04 -19.56
N SER A 146 -7.08 -7.91 -19.00
CA SER A 146 -7.48 -7.47 -17.67
C SER A 146 -8.97 -7.13 -17.59
N PHE A 147 -9.53 -6.52 -18.63
CA PHE A 147 -10.96 -6.21 -18.69
C PHE A 147 -11.84 -7.47 -18.76
N VAL A 148 -11.48 -8.43 -19.61
CA VAL A 148 -12.17 -9.72 -19.71
C VAL A 148 -12.05 -10.49 -18.39
N LEU A 149 -10.86 -10.51 -17.78
CA LEU A 149 -10.67 -11.12 -16.46
C LEU A 149 -11.54 -10.44 -15.40
N LEU A 150 -11.60 -9.11 -15.38
CA LEU A 150 -12.44 -8.36 -14.44
C LEU A 150 -13.91 -8.79 -14.58
N ILE A 151 -14.46 -8.82 -15.80
CA ILE A 151 -15.84 -9.28 -16.04
C ILE A 151 -16.03 -10.71 -15.53
N LEU A 152 -15.12 -11.62 -15.89
CA LEU A 152 -15.20 -13.03 -15.47
C LEU A 152 -15.21 -13.16 -13.94
N LEU A 153 -14.28 -12.50 -13.25
CA LEU A 153 -14.18 -12.56 -11.79
C LEU A 153 -15.39 -11.90 -11.11
N THR A 154 -15.93 -10.83 -11.67
CA THR A 154 -17.17 -10.21 -11.18
C THR A 154 -18.37 -11.14 -11.34
N VAL A 155 -18.51 -11.84 -12.46
CA VAL A 155 -19.59 -12.83 -12.66
C VAL A 155 -19.45 -13.99 -11.66
N LEU A 156 -18.24 -14.51 -11.47
CA LEU A 156 -17.98 -15.57 -10.49
C LEU A 156 -18.29 -15.12 -9.06
N LEU A 157 -17.95 -13.88 -8.71
CA LEU A 157 -18.25 -13.31 -7.39
C LEU A 157 -19.76 -13.04 -7.23
N HIS A 158 -20.46 -12.66 -8.29
CA HIS A 158 -21.91 -12.47 -8.27
C HIS A 158 -22.66 -13.77 -7.96
N GLN A 159 -22.18 -14.90 -8.49
CA GLN A 159 -22.71 -16.24 -8.19
C GLN A 159 -22.54 -16.65 -6.71
N ARG A 160 -21.72 -15.93 -5.94
CA ARG A 160 -21.58 -16.10 -4.48
C ARG A 160 -22.56 -15.25 -3.67
N GLU A 161 -23.50 -14.57 -4.33
CA GLU A 161 -24.55 -13.76 -3.70
C GLU A 161 -24.02 -12.71 -2.70
N MET A 162 -22.81 -12.17 -2.92
CA MET A 162 -22.18 -11.16 -2.04
C MET A 162 -22.83 -9.76 -2.12
N GLY A 163 -24.05 -9.66 -2.68
CA GLY A 163 -24.88 -8.45 -2.69
C GLY A 163 -24.20 -7.22 -3.31
N SER A 164 -24.28 -6.09 -2.61
CA SER A 164 -23.73 -4.80 -3.06
C SER A 164 -22.20 -4.79 -3.15
N LEU A 165 -21.50 -5.67 -2.43
CA LEU A 165 -20.04 -5.74 -2.44
C LEU A 165 -19.50 -6.04 -3.84
N THR A 166 -20.15 -6.94 -4.59
CA THR A 166 -19.74 -7.30 -5.95
C THR A 166 -19.72 -6.09 -6.88
N TRP A 167 -20.75 -5.24 -6.81
CA TRP A 167 -20.87 -4.06 -7.66
C TRP A 167 -19.95 -2.92 -7.23
N ILE A 168 -19.74 -2.74 -5.91
CA ILE A 168 -18.77 -1.79 -5.38
C ILE A 168 -17.36 -2.18 -5.82
N LEU A 169 -17.00 -3.47 -5.72
CA LEU A 169 -15.71 -3.98 -6.18
C LEU A 169 -15.56 -3.85 -7.69
N PHE A 170 -16.60 -4.14 -8.46
CA PHE A 170 -16.57 -3.95 -9.90
C PHE A 170 -16.28 -2.49 -10.28
N GLY A 171 -17.05 -1.54 -9.75
CA GLY A 171 -16.84 -0.11 -10.01
C GLY A 171 -15.45 0.38 -9.55
N THR A 172 -15.01 -0.06 -8.38
CA THR A 172 -13.67 0.29 -7.85
C THR A 172 -12.55 -0.28 -8.73
N ASN A 173 -12.68 -1.53 -9.20
CA ASN A 173 -11.66 -2.14 -10.04
C ASN A 173 -11.68 -1.60 -11.49
N ILE A 174 -12.83 -1.14 -12.00
CA ILE A 174 -12.88 -0.34 -13.23
C ILE A 174 -12.06 0.94 -13.06
N PHE A 175 -12.25 1.66 -11.95
CA PHE A 175 -11.46 2.85 -11.65
C PHE A 175 -9.96 2.54 -11.56
N VAL A 176 -9.56 1.45 -10.88
CA VAL A 176 -8.17 1.00 -10.82
C VAL A 176 -7.62 0.66 -12.22
N LEU A 177 -8.40 -0.01 -13.08
CA LEU A 177 -8.00 -0.31 -14.45
C LEU A 177 -7.82 0.97 -15.28
N LEU A 178 -8.67 1.98 -15.09
CA LEU A 178 -8.52 3.30 -15.70
C LEU A 178 -7.24 4.01 -15.22
N LEU A 179 -6.85 3.86 -13.96
CA LEU A 179 -5.57 4.36 -13.46
C LEU A 179 -4.37 3.66 -14.13
N PHE A 180 -4.44 2.34 -14.35
CA PHE A 180 -3.40 1.63 -15.10
C PHE A 180 -3.32 2.09 -16.56
N LEU A 181 -4.46 2.33 -17.22
CA LEU A 181 -4.52 2.92 -18.56
C LEU A 181 -3.95 4.34 -18.58
N ALA A 182 -4.27 5.16 -17.58
CA ALA A 182 -3.71 6.51 -17.44
C ALA A 182 -2.18 6.48 -17.22
N GLY A 183 -1.69 5.53 -16.42
CA GLY A 183 -0.25 5.31 -16.25
C GLY A 183 0.43 4.83 -17.53
N TRP A 184 -0.22 3.94 -18.31
CA TRP A 184 0.29 3.51 -19.61
C TRP A 184 0.36 4.68 -20.59
N TRP A 185 -0.67 5.53 -20.59
CA TRP A 185 -0.69 6.76 -21.36
C TRP A 185 0.44 7.71 -20.94
N ALA A 186 0.68 7.87 -19.63
CA ALA A 186 1.81 8.66 -19.13
C ALA A 186 3.16 8.09 -19.59
N ILE A 187 3.34 6.76 -19.56
CA ILE A 187 4.54 6.08 -20.09
C ILE A 187 4.71 6.39 -21.57
N SER A 188 3.65 6.36 -22.38
CA SER A 188 3.69 6.72 -23.81
C SER A 188 4.14 8.17 -24.04
N ARG A 189 3.87 9.07 -23.08
CA ARG A 189 4.22 10.49 -23.10
C ARG A 189 5.56 10.83 -22.45
N LEU A 190 6.23 9.86 -21.81
CA LEU A 190 7.57 10.07 -21.26
C LEU A 190 8.52 10.63 -22.33
N PRO A 191 9.35 11.61 -21.96
CA PRO A 191 10.28 12.24 -22.88
C PRO A 191 11.38 11.27 -23.31
N VAL A 192 11.90 11.49 -24.51
CA VAL A 192 13.09 10.77 -24.97
C VAL A 192 14.34 11.43 -24.42
N ARG A 193 15.35 10.61 -24.08
CA ARG A 193 16.63 11.07 -23.53
C ARG A 193 17.75 10.85 -24.54
N ALA A 194 18.43 11.92 -24.94
CA ALA A 194 19.65 11.88 -25.74
C ALA A 194 20.87 11.99 -24.80
N LEU A 195 21.24 10.86 -24.18
CA LEU A 195 22.28 10.81 -23.15
C LEU A 195 23.70 10.76 -23.72
N THR A 196 23.82 10.46 -25.01
CA THR A 196 25.09 10.23 -25.69
C THR A 196 25.09 10.89 -27.07
N ASN A 197 26.26 11.03 -27.69
CA ASN A 197 26.34 11.49 -29.09
C ASN A 197 25.90 10.41 -30.10
N ASP A 198 25.74 9.16 -29.65
CA ASP A 198 25.30 8.04 -30.49
C ASP A 198 23.76 7.91 -30.47
N SER A 199 23.14 8.27 -31.60
CA SER A 199 21.67 8.20 -31.77
C SER A 199 21.12 6.77 -31.65
N LYS A 200 21.89 5.73 -32.01
CA LYS A 200 21.47 4.32 -31.91
C LYS A 200 21.40 3.89 -30.44
N ILE A 201 22.41 4.23 -29.64
CA ILE A 201 22.41 3.98 -28.19
C ILE A 201 21.24 4.69 -27.53
N ASN A 202 21.03 5.97 -27.87
CA ASN A 202 19.89 6.74 -27.34
C ASN A 202 18.55 6.09 -27.71
N ARG A 203 18.36 5.64 -28.96
CA ARG A 203 17.14 4.94 -29.37
C ARG A 203 16.92 3.66 -28.56
N GLN A 204 17.93 2.80 -28.45
CA GLN A 204 17.83 1.55 -27.70
C GLN A 204 17.51 1.78 -26.22
N TYR A 205 18.12 2.79 -25.60
CA TYR A 205 17.84 3.18 -24.21
C TYR A 205 16.36 3.56 -24.01
N ASN A 206 15.82 4.39 -24.91
CA ASN A 206 14.44 4.86 -24.82
C ASN A 206 13.46 3.72 -25.14
N ASP A 207 13.75 2.88 -26.13
CA ASP A 207 12.94 1.72 -26.47
C ASP A 207 12.84 0.71 -25.31
N LEU A 208 13.96 0.43 -24.63
CA LEU A 208 13.98 -0.39 -23.42
C LEU A 208 13.08 0.22 -22.33
N THR A 209 13.20 1.53 -22.10
CA THR A 209 12.39 2.24 -21.10
C THR A 209 10.90 2.09 -21.40
N LYS A 210 10.49 2.34 -22.64
CA LYS A 210 9.09 2.22 -23.07
C LYS A 210 8.58 0.79 -22.94
N PHE A 211 9.33 -0.20 -23.42
CA PHE A 211 8.94 -1.60 -23.34
C PHE A 211 8.78 -2.08 -21.90
N TYR A 212 9.81 -1.90 -21.06
CA TYR A 212 9.80 -2.44 -19.70
C TYR A 212 8.70 -1.82 -18.84
N TRP A 213 8.49 -0.50 -18.90
CA TRP A 213 7.43 0.16 -18.12
C TRP A 213 6.03 -0.16 -18.63
N SER A 214 5.82 -0.21 -19.95
CA SER A 214 4.49 -0.54 -20.51
C SER A 214 4.13 -2.03 -20.34
N ALA A 215 5.10 -2.94 -20.43
CA ALA A 215 4.89 -4.35 -20.08
C ALA A 215 4.57 -4.52 -18.59
N PHE A 216 5.33 -3.84 -17.73
CA PHE A 216 5.14 -3.87 -16.28
C PHE A 216 3.74 -3.40 -15.89
N ILE A 217 3.31 -2.24 -16.37
CA ILE A 217 2.01 -1.68 -15.99
C ILE A 217 0.83 -2.52 -16.50
N THR A 218 0.96 -3.07 -17.70
CA THR A 218 -0.07 -3.93 -18.29
C THR A 218 -0.16 -5.26 -17.54
N GLY A 219 0.96 -5.94 -17.30
CA GLY A 219 0.99 -7.20 -16.55
C GLY A 219 0.51 -7.03 -15.11
N THR A 220 0.87 -5.91 -14.46
CA THR A 220 0.42 -5.61 -13.09
C THR A 220 -1.09 -5.40 -13.03
N SER A 221 -1.71 -4.79 -14.05
CA SER A 221 -3.16 -4.61 -14.09
C SER A 221 -3.94 -5.92 -14.06
N PHE A 222 -3.40 -6.97 -14.67
CA PHE A 222 -3.97 -8.31 -14.64
C PHE A 222 -3.78 -8.96 -13.26
N PHE A 223 -2.56 -8.90 -12.72
CA PHE A 223 -2.22 -9.55 -11.45
C PHE A 223 -2.97 -8.96 -10.25
N VAL A 224 -3.17 -7.63 -10.21
CA VAL A 224 -3.92 -6.96 -9.12
C VAL A 224 -5.36 -7.46 -9.03
N LEU A 225 -6.00 -7.76 -10.16
CA LEU A 225 -7.37 -8.31 -10.16
C LEU A 225 -7.43 -9.68 -9.48
N LEU A 226 -6.43 -10.54 -9.73
CA LEU A 226 -6.37 -11.86 -9.11
C LEU A 226 -6.25 -11.76 -7.58
N ILE A 227 -5.36 -10.91 -7.08
CA ILE A 227 -5.16 -10.70 -5.63
C ILE A 227 -6.45 -10.22 -4.95
N ILE A 228 -7.23 -9.37 -5.61
CA ILE A 228 -8.43 -8.79 -4.99
C ILE A 228 -9.59 -9.79 -4.97
N TYR A 229 -9.80 -10.52 -6.07
CA TYR A 229 -11.00 -11.36 -6.23
C TYR A 229 -10.84 -12.79 -5.74
N LEU A 230 -9.64 -13.39 -5.85
CA LEU A 230 -9.44 -14.80 -5.47
C LEU A 230 -9.80 -15.10 -4.00
N PRO A 231 -9.38 -14.30 -2.99
CA PRO A 231 -9.75 -14.57 -1.61
C PRO A 231 -11.27 -14.58 -1.40
N LEU A 232 -11.96 -13.64 -2.05
CA LEU A 232 -13.40 -13.46 -1.92
C LEU A 232 -14.18 -14.61 -2.57
N ILE A 233 -13.76 -15.05 -3.76
CA ILE A 233 -14.40 -16.17 -4.48
C ILE A 233 -14.20 -17.49 -3.73
N THR A 234 -13.03 -17.67 -3.11
CA THR A 234 -12.68 -18.92 -2.42
C THR A 234 -13.22 -19.00 -1.00
N LEU A 235 -13.79 -17.92 -0.48
CA LEU A 235 -14.13 -17.77 0.93
C LEU A 235 -15.08 -18.85 1.47
N GLU A 236 -16.02 -19.31 0.65
CA GLU A 236 -17.01 -20.33 1.02
C GLU A 236 -16.57 -21.76 0.64
N SER A 237 -15.32 -21.92 0.19
CA SER A 237 -14.74 -23.23 -0.08
C SER A 237 -14.48 -23.99 1.21
N SER A 238 -14.19 -25.30 1.08
CA SER A 238 -13.78 -26.08 2.25
C SER A 238 -12.58 -25.42 2.96
N PRO A 239 -12.50 -25.43 4.31
CA PRO A 239 -11.43 -24.74 5.03
C PRO A 239 -10.02 -25.16 4.60
N ARG A 240 -9.83 -26.44 4.23
CA ARG A 240 -8.55 -26.96 3.72
C ARG A 240 -8.18 -26.33 2.38
N LEU A 241 -9.14 -26.26 1.46
CA LEU A 241 -8.93 -25.67 0.13
C LEU A 241 -8.69 -24.16 0.24
N PHE A 242 -9.49 -23.46 1.05
CA PHE A 242 -9.31 -22.02 1.30
C PHE A 242 -7.90 -21.73 1.85
N ASN A 243 -7.46 -22.47 2.86
CA ASN A 243 -6.11 -22.30 3.44
C ASN A 243 -5.01 -22.58 2.42
N LEU A 244 -5.14 -23.65 1.62
CA LEU A 244 -4.17 -23.98 0.58
C LEU A 244 -4.08 -22.86 -0.47
N LEU A 245 -5.23 -22.37 -0.97
CA LEU A 245 -5.28 -21.31 -1.97
C LEU A 245 -4.74 -19.99 -1.41
N THR A 246 -5.02 -19.67 -0.15
CA THR A 246 -4.46 -18.51 0.54
C THR A 246 -2.93 -18.58 0.60
N ILE A 247 -2.36 -19.75 0.92
CA ILE A 247 -0.90 -19.95 0.94
C ILE A 247 -0.31 -19.77 -0.47
N ILE A 248 -0.94 -20.37 -1.48
CA ILE A 248 -0.51 -20.23 -2.89
C ILE A 248 -0.56 -18.78 -3.33
N GLU A 249 -1.59 -18.04 -2.94
CA GLU A 249 -1.75 -16.63 -3.24
C GLU A 249 -0.67 -15.78 -2.56
N PHE A 250 -0.41 -15.97 -1.27
CA PHE A 250 0.69 -15.28 -0.59
C PHE A 250 2.04 -15.55 -1.25
N LEU A 251 2.29 -16.79 -1.67
CA LEU A 251 3.48 -17.15 -2.43
C LEU A 251 3.50 -16.44 -3.80
N ALA A 252 2.37 -16.39 -4.51
CA ALA A 252 2.26 -15.69 -5.78
C ALA A 252 2.51 -14.19 -5.63
N ILE A 253 2.00 -13.54 -4.58
CA ILE A 253 2.29 -12.14 -4.25
C ILE A 253 3.78 -11.93 -4.02
N PHE A 254 4.41 -12.79 -3.22
CA PHE A 254 5.85 -12.70 -2.95
C PHE A 254 6.69 -12.88 -4.22
N LEU A 255 6.37 -13.89 -5.03
CA LEU A 255 7.04 -14.14 -6.31
C LEU A 255 6.83 -12.99 -7.30
N PHE A 256 5.62 -12.42 -7.34
CA PHE A 256 5.34 -11.26 -8.18
C PHE A 256 6.17 -10.06 -7.73
N CYS A 257 6.19 -9.71 -6.44
CA CYS A 257 7.05 -8.65 -5.91
C CYS A 257 8.55 -8.87 -6.23
N GLY A 258 9.04 -10.12 -6.11
CA GLY A 258 10.40 -10.46 -6.52
C GLY A 258 10.64 -10.28 -8.02
N PHE A 259 9.67 -10.68 -8.85
CA PHE A 259 9.70 -10.52 -10.30
C PHE A 259 9.69 -9.05 -10.72
N THR A 260 8.87 -8.19 -10.11
CA THR A 260 8.81 -6.76 -10.44
C THR A 260 10.14 -6.07 -10.14
N LEU A 261 10.74 -6.38 -8.99
CA LEU A 261 12.06 -5.88 -8.63
C LEU A 261 13.14 -6.36 -9.61
N TRP A 262 13.16 -7.66 -9.93
CA TRP A 262 14.08 -8.21 -10.92
C TRP A 262 13.90 -7.57 -12.30
N TRP A 263 12.66 -7.34 -12.72
CA TRP A 263 12.30 -6.71 -13.99
C TRP A 263 12.90 -5.31 -14.13
N LEU A 264 12.76 -4.49 -13.09
CA LEU A 264 13.28 -3.11 -13.07
C LEU A 264 14.81 -3.08 -12.93
N ILE A 265 15.41 -3.96 -12.11
CA ILE A 265 16.88 -4.10 -12.05
C ILE A 265 17.44 -4.55 -13.40
N ARG A 266 16.73 -5.42 -14.12
CA ARG A 266 17.14 -5.87 -15.46
C ARG A 266 17.08 -4.74 -16.47
N LEU A 267 16.05 -3.89 -16.44
CA LEU A 267 16.00 -2.67 -17.26
C LEU A 267 17.24 -1.80 -17.00
N ARG A 268 17.47 -1.51 -15.72
CA ARG A 268 18.57 -0.67 -15.25
C ARG A 268 19.94 -1.18 -15.72
N ASN A 269 20.20 -2.48 -15.55
CA ASN A 269 21.45 -3.11 -15.99
C ASN A 269 21.64 -3.02 -17.51
N LYS A 270 20.58 -3.22 -18.30
CA LYS A 270 20.65 -3.08 -19.76
C LYS A 270 20.94 -1.64 -20.18
N GLN A 271 20.32 -0.68 -19.51
CA GLN A 271 20.57 0.75 -19.75
C GLN A 271 22.02 1.11 -19.42
N ASP A 272 22.55 0.67 -18.28
CA ASP A 272 23.94 0.91 -17.89
C ASP A 272 24.92 0.26 -18.89
N GLN A 273 24.64 -0.97 -19.35
CA GLN A 273 25.44 -1.66 -20.38
C GLN A 273 25.49 -0.89 -21.71
N LEU A 274 24.40 -0.25 -22.12
CA LEU A 274 24.36 0.58 -23.32
C LEU A 274 25.23 1.83 -23.16
N LEU A 275 25.13 2.50 -22.00
CA LEU A 275 25.93 3.71 -21.76
C LEU A 275 27.43 3.42 -21.65
N THR A 276 27.83 2.24 -21.15
CA THR A 276 29.25 1.86 -21.10
C THR A 276 29.88 1.62 -22.48
N GLN A 277 29.09 1.49 -23.55
CA GLN A 277 29.62 1.27 -24.91
C GLN A 277 30.12 2.55 -25.57
N THR A 278 29.90 3.73 -24.97
CA THR A 278 30.32 5.00 -25.52
C THR A 278 30.95 5.90 -24.45
N PRO A 279 32.06 6.59 -24.76
CA PRO A 279 32.63 7.58 -23.85
C PRO A 279 31.82 8.90 -23.84
N SER A 280 30.81 9.03 -24.72
CA SER A 280 30.12 10.30 -24.99
C SER A 280 28.96 10.64 -24.06
N PHE A 281 28.96 10.15 -22.80
CA PHE A 281 27.91 10.48 -21.86
C PHE A 281 27.82 12.00 -21.62
N ARG A 282 26.62 12.55 -21.73
CA ARG A 282 26.35 13.99 -21.63
C ARG A 282 25.71 14.32 -20.28
N TYR A 283 26.38 15.14 -19.48
CA TYR A 283 25.81 15.70 -18.27
C TYR A 283 25.16 17.06 -18.56
N THR A 284 23.85 17.18 -18.34
CA THR A 284 23.05 18.38 -18.66
C THR A 284 22.79 19.30 -17.47
N GLY A 285 23.36 19.01 -16.30
CA GLY A 285 23.14 19.84 -15.10
C GLY A 285 21.83 19.56 -14.36
N ASP A 286 21.12 18.48 -14.68
CA ASP A 286 19.79 18.17 -14.14
C ASP A 286 19.76 18.05 -12.61
N ASP A 287 20.88 17.73 -11.95
CA ASP A 287 21.03 17.61 -10.49
C ASP A 287 20.47 18.82 -9.73
N TYR A 288 20.53 20.02 -10.29
CA TYR A 288 19.96 21.23 -9.71
C TYR A 288 18.46 21.13 -9.39
N TYR A 289 17.73 20.37 -10.21
CA TYR A 289 16.29 20.15 -10.09
C TYR A 289 15.94 18.94 -9.20
N TRP A 290 16.93 18.15 -8.80
CA TRP A 290 16.75 17.00 -7.90
C TRP A 290 17.09 17.39 -6.47
N ARG A 291 16.13 18.00 -5.77
CA ARG A 291 16.31 18.49 -4.40
C ARG A 291 15.75 17.48 -3.42
N TYR A 292 16.59 17.03 -2.48
CA TYR A 292 16.19 16.09 -1.43
C TYR A 292 15.66 14.73 -1.94
N GLY A 293 16.02 14.32 -3.17
CA GLY A 293 15.50 13.10 -3.80
C GLY A 293 14.16 13.31 -4.51
N ILE A 294 13.74 14.56 -4.68
CA ILE A 294 12.51 14.95 -5.34
C ILE A 294 12.84 15.79 -6.57
N TYR A 295 12.13 15.55 -7.67
CA TYR A 295 12.23 16.38 -8.87
C TYR A 295 11.34 17.62 -8.78
N TYR A 296 11.95 18.79 -8.92
CA TYR A 296 11.26 20.08 -8.92
C TYR A 296 11.83 20.98 -10.02
N ASN A 297 11.11 21.07 -11.15
CA ASN A 297 11.48 21.95 -12.26
C ASN A 297 10.26 22.75 -12.77
N PRO A 298 10.16 24.06 -12.45
CA PRO A 298 9.08 24.94 -12.92
C PRO A 298 9.02 25.12 -14.44
N ASP A 299 10.14 24.94 -15.15
CA ASP A 299 10.23 25.10 -16.60
C ASP A 299 9.81 23.83 -17.34
N ASP A 300 9.96 22.67 -16.69
CA ASP A 300 9.54 21.38 -17.25
C ASP A 300 8.03 21.18 -17.15
N ARG A 301 7.31 21.33 -18.27
CA ARG A 301 5.83 21.20 -18.34
C ARG A 301 5.29 19.80 -18.09
N ARG A 302 6.16 18.78 -18.03
CA ARG A 302 5.77 17.39 -17.83
C ARG A 302 5.40 17.14 -16.37
N LEU A 303 4.33 16.37 -16.16
CA LEU A 303 3.93 15.92 -14.81
C LEU A 303 4.79 14.74 -14.34
N MET A 304 5.05 13.77 -15.21
CA MET A 304 5.84 12.58 -14.89
C MET A 304 7.14 12.57 -15.70
N VAL A 305 8.23 12.20 -15.03
CA VAL A 305 9.56 12.09 -15.63
C VAL A 305 10.26 10.81 -15.12
N PRO A 306 11.18 10.21 -15.91
CA PRO A 306 11.96 9.07 -15.44
C PRO A 306 12.72 9.44 -14.16
N ASP A 307 12.77 8.53 -13.19
CA ASP A 307 13.64 8.73 -12.04
C ASP A 307 15.12 8.59 -12.42
N ARG A 308 16.00 9.14 -11.59
CA ARG A 308 17.46 9.06 -11.83
C ARG A 308 18.14 7.85 -11.18
N ILE A 309 17.45 7.15 -10.27
CA ILE A 309 17.90 5.87 -9.70
C ILE A 309 17.61 4.71 -10.68
N GLY A 310 16.66 4.88 -11.61
CA GLY A 310 16.34 3.93 -12.68
C GLY A 310 15.36 2.84 -12.29
N LEU A 311 14.66 3.01 -11.17
CA LEU A 311 13.72 2.03 -10.64
C LEU A 311 12.29 2.59 -10.53
N ASN A 312 12.06 3.85 -10.89
CA ASN A 312 10.76 4.51 -10.75
C ASN A 312 10.47 5.49 -11.90
N ILE A 313 9.23 5.95 -11.96
CA ILE A 313 8.85 7.18 -12.65
C ILE A 313 8.44 8.15 -11.55
N THR A 314 9.02 9.34 -11.54
CA THR A 314 8.74 10.36 -10.53
C THR A 314 7.77 11.42 -11.05
N VAL A 315 7.25 12.22 -10.12
CA VAL A 315 6.33 13.32 -10.40
C VAL A 315 7.07 14.64 -10.21
N ASN A 316 6.92 15.57 -11.15
CA ASN A 316 7.44 16.92 -11.04
C ASN A 316 6.59 17.72 -10.04
N LEU A 317 7.14 17.97 -8.85
CA LEU A 317 6.43 18.71 -7.79
C LEU A 317 6.30 20.21 -8.04
N ALA A 318 6.92 20.74 -9.11
CA ALA A 318 6.66 22.11 -9.53
C ALA A 318 5.25 22.25 -10.16
N ARG A 319 4.65 21.14 -10.61
CA ARG A 319 3.31 21.12 -11.21
C ARG A 319 2.23 20.98 -10.16
N ILE A 320 1.07 21.61 -10.42
CA ILE A 320 -0.10 21.55 -9.53
C ILE A 320 -0.50 20.10 -9.24
N GLY A 321 -0.56 19.25 -10.28
CA GLY A 321 -0.85 17.82 -10.11
C GLY A 321 0.16 17.11 -9.21
N GLY A 322 1.44 17.49 -9.26
CA GLY A 322 2.47 16.93 -8.38
C GLY A 322 2.30 17.36 -6.92
N LYS A 323 1.98 18.64 -6.70
CA LYS A 323 1.68 19.18 -5.36
C LYS A 323 0.44 18.51 -4.75
N ILE A 324 -0.60 18.27 -5.54
CA ILE A 324 -1.78 17.52 -5.11
C ILE A 324 -1.39 16.09 -4.76
N PHE A 325 -0.65 15.40 -5.64
CA PHE A 325 -0.24 14.01 -5.42
C PHE A 325 0.56 13.84 -4.10
N ILE A 326 1.57 14.68 -3.87
CA ILE A 326 2.37 14.60 -2.65
C ILE A 326 1.58 15.03 -1.41
N GLY A 327 0.64 15.98 -1.53
CA GLY A 327 -0.20 16.45 -0.44
C GLY A 327 -1.29 15.46 -0.03
N LEU A 328 -1.80 14.64 -0.95
CA LEU A 328 -2.78 13.59 -0.65
C LEU A 328 -2.18 12.46 0.18
N LEU A 329 -0.88 12.17 0.04
CA LEU A 329 -0.23 11.08 0.76
C LEU A 329 -0.36 11.20 2.30
N PRO A 330 0.04 12.32 2.95
CA PRO A 330 -0.14 12.46 4.40
C PRO A 330 -1.63 12.50 4.80
N ILE A 331 -2.51 13.05 3.96
CA ILE A 331 -3.96 13.06 4.24
C ILE A 331 -4.50 11.62 4.33
N VAL A 332 -4.12 10.75 3.39
CA VAL A 332 -4.52 9.34 3.40
C VAL A 332 -3.94 8.61 4.61
N LEU A 333 -2.66 8.84 4.93
CA LEU A 333 -2.00 8.21 6.08
C LEU A 333 -2.64 8.61 7.42
N ILE A 334 -2.92 9.91 7.61
CA ILE A 334 -3.57 10.43 8.81
C ILE A 334 -5.03 9.97 8.85
N GLY A 335 -5.74 9.99 7.71
CA GLY A 335 -7.11 9.50 7.62
C GLY A 335 -7.23 8.02 8.00
N ALA A 336 -6.30 7.18 7.53
CA ALA A 336 -6.22 5.78 7.91
C ALA A 336 -5.98 5.59 9.42
N MET A 337 -5.11 6.41 10.01
CA MET A 337 -4.90 6.42 11.46
C MET A 337 -6.18 6.81 12.20
N VAL A 338 -6.83 7.92 11.83
CA VAL A 338 -8.05 8.42 12.48
C VAL A 338 -9.18 7.39 12.40
N ILE A 339 -9.46 6.85 11.20
CA ILE A 339 -10.52 5.85 10.98
C ILE A 339 -10.29 4.59 11.80
N THR A 340 -9.02 4.24 12.09
CA THR A 340 -8.69 3.04 12.86
C THR A 340 -8.66 3.31 14.37
N VAL A 341 -8.03 4.41 14.79
CA VAL A 341 -7.75 4.71 16.20
C VAL A 341 -8.97 5.29 16.92
N VAL A 342 -9.74 6.18 16.29
CA VAL A 342 -10.89 6.82 16.96
C VAL A 342 -11.95 5.82 17.43
N PRO A 343 -12.45 4.87 16.62
CA PRO A 343 -13.44 3.90 17.11
C PRO A 343 -12.89 3.03 18.25
N LEU A 344 -11.61 2.64 18.18
CA LEU A 344 -10.95 1.92 19.28
C LEU A 344 -10.86 2.77 20.54
N TYR A 345 -10.53 4.05 20.40
CA TYR A 345 -10.45 4.97 21.53
C TYR A 345 -11.81 5.14 22.21
N ILE A 346 -12.89 5.25 21.42
CA ILE A 346 -14.25 5.27 21.96
C ILE A 346 -14.52 3.97 22.73
N LEU A 347 -14.20 2.81 22.15
CA LEU A 347 -14.39 1.52 22.82
C LEU A 347 -13.61 1.37 24.13
N ASP A 348 -12.38 1.85 24.15
CA ASP A 348 -11.48 1.68 25.28
C ASP A 348 -11.74 2.66 26.44
N TYR A 349 -12.30 3.85 26.15
CA TYR A 349 -12.38 4.95 27.12
C TYR A 349 -13.75 5.58 27.31
N HIS A 350 -14.70 5.40 26.39
CA HIS A 350 -16.07 5.86 26.62
C HIS A 350 -16.75 4.93 27.65
N PRO A 351 -17.50 5.44 28.64
CA PRO A 351 -18.14 4.59 29.66
C PRO A 351 -19.15 3.60 29.09
N ASP A 352 -19.87 4.01 28.04
CA ASP A 352 -20.91 3.22 27.38
C ASP A 352 -20.75 3.27 25.85
N PRO A 353 -19.76 2.56 25.27
CA PRO A 353 -19.41 2.65 23.85
C PRO A 353 -20.32 1.80 22.94
N LEU A 354 -21.05 0.84 23.50
CA LEU A 354 -21.96 -0.06 22.78
C LEU A 354 -23.35 0.16 23.35
N THR A 355 -24.21 0.86 22.61
CA THR A 355 -25.49 1.32 23.12
C THR A 355 -26.64 0.54 22.52
N TYR A 356 -27.80 0.63 23.18
CA TYR A 356 -29.06 0.15 22.65
C TYR A 356 -30.17 1.17 22.86
N GLU A 357 -31.19 1.13 22.02
CA GLU A 357 -32.40 1.94 22.16
C GLU A 357 -33.62 1.04 21.97
N ILE A 358 -34.54 1.06 22.94
CA ILE A 358 -35.81 0.34 22.88
C ILE A 358 -36.86 1.28 22.29
N LYS A 359 -37.41 0.91 21.13
CA LYS A 359 -38.55 1.59 20.50
C LYS A 359 -39.77 0.70 20.56
N GLN A 360 -40.95 1.27 20.36
CA GLN A 360 -42.24 0.56 20.46
C GLN A 360 -42.30 -0.75 19.63
N GLU A 361 -41.70 -0.78 18.44
CA GLU A 361 -41.77 -1.93 17.52
C GLU A 361 -40.43 -2.62 17.28
N SER A 362 -39.33 -2.08 17.82
CA SER A 362 -37.98 -2.56 17.49
C SER A 362 -36.93 -2.20 18.52
N LEU A 363 -35.94 -3.09 18.66
CA LEU A 363 -34.67 -2.82 19.32
C LEU A 363 -33.66 -2.24 18.33
N ILE A 364 -32.94 -1.19 18.71
CA ILE A 364 -31.79 -0.66 17.96
C ILE A 364 -30.52 -0.96 18.74
N LEU A 365 -29.52 -1.50 18.06
CA LEU A 365 -28.16 -1.69 18.57
C LEU A 365 -27.21 -0.75 17.83
N ASP A 366 -26.35 -0.05 18.56
CA ASP A 366 -25.41 0.91 17.99
C ASP A 366 -24.00 0.81 18.58
N GLY A 367 -23.02 1.30 17.82
CA GLY A 367 -21.62 1.28 18.20
C GLY A 367 -20.76 2.14 17.27
N PRO A 368 -19.56 2.54 17.71
CA PRO A 368 -18.75 3.54 17.03
C PRO A 368 -18.40 3.16 15.60
N PHE A 369 -18.63 4.08 14.67
CA PHE A 369 -18.24 3.98 13.25
C PHE A 369 -18.80 2.75 12.53
N TYR A 370 -19.90 2.18 13.01
CA TYR A 370 -20.64 1.15 12.32
C TYR A 370 -22.12 1.53 12.27
N ARG A 371 -22.84 1.01 11.26
CA ARG A 371 -24.25 1.35 11.08
C ARG A 371 -25.10 0.65 12.14
N GLU A 372 -25.94 1.41 12.83
CA GLU A 372 -26.95 0.91 13.75
C GLU A 372 -27.78 -0.24 13.14
N ARG A 373 -28.20 -1.17 13.99
CA ARG A 373 -29.03 -2.31 13.60
C ARG A 373 -30.37 -2.26 14.29
N LYS A 374 -31.40 -2.00 13.49
CA LYS A 374 -32.81 -2.09 13.89
C LYS A 374 -33.30 -3.53 13.74
N ILE A 375 -33.85 -4.07 14.82
CA ILE A 375 -34.37 -5.43 14.96
C ILE A 375 -35.85 -5.32 15.34
N PRO A 376 -36.80 -5.54 14.41
CA PRO A 376 -38.22 -5.59 14.75
C PRO A 376 -38.52 -6.74 15.71
N TYR A 377 -39.35 -6.52 16.73
CA TYR A 377 -39.65 -7.56 17.74
C TYR A 377 -40.30 -8.81 17.13
N LYS A 378 -41.16 -8.60 16.12
CA LYS A 378 -41.81 -9.67 15.35
C LYS A 378 -40.85 -10.61 14.62
N ASP A 379 -39.62 -10.16 14.34
CA ASP A 379 -38.62 -10.95 13.61
C ASP A 379 -37.75 -11.78 14.57
N ILE A 380 -37.91 -11.59 15.89
CA ILE A 380 -37.14 -12.30 16.92
C ILE A 380 -37.77 -13.67 17.16
N GLU A 381 -37.07 -14.73 16.77
CA GLU A 381 -37.50 -16.11 16.96
C GLU A 381 -37.09 -16.64 18.34
N LYS A 382 -35.89 -16.29 18.79
CA LYS A 382 -35.32 -16.77 20.05
C LYS A 382 -34.32 -15.79 20.62
N MET A 383 -34.34 -15.65 21.95
CA MET A 383 -33.35 -14.89 22.69
C MET A 383 -32.71 -15.73 23.79
N ALA A 384 -31.43 -15.50 24.05
CA ALA A 384 -30.70 -16.17 25.11
C ALA A 384 -29.57 -15.28 25.65
N LEU A 385 -29.24 -15.46 26.93
CA LEU A 385 -28.01 -14.96 27.52
C LEU A 385 -26.96 -16.07 27.46
N ILE A 386 -25.84 -15.83 26.80
CA ILE A 386 -24.77 -16.81 26.60
C ILE A 386 -23.45 -16.28 27.19
N GLU A 387 -22.62 -17.17 27.71
CA GLU A 387 -21.34 -16.80 28.34
C GLU A 387 -20.19 -16.66 27.33
N ARG A 388 -20.34 -17.28 26.15
CA ARG A 388 -19.33 -17.29 25.09
C ARG A 388 -20.03 -17.28 23.74
N LEU A 389 -19.47 -16.51 22.80
CA LEU A 389 -19.92 -16.55 21.42
C LEU A 389 -19.73 -17.96 20.84
N PRO A 390 -20.68 -18.45 20.02
CA PRO A 390 -20.43 -19.61 19.17
C PRO A 390 -19.21 -19.36 18.30
N ARG A 391 -18.64 -20.41 17.70
CA ARG A 391 -17.45 -20.29 16.85
C ARG A 391 -17.66 -19.20 15.79
N VAL A 392 -17.03 -18.05 16.02
CA VAL A 392 -17.04 -16.91 15.10
C VAL A 392 -16.23 -17.35 13.89
N GLY A 393 -16.87 -17.34 12.73
CA GLY A 393 -16.24 -17.63 11.46
C GLY A 393 -15.50 -16.40 10.96
N MET A 394 -15.96 -15.85 9.83
CA MET A 394 -15.27 -14.76 9.15
C MET A 394 -15.90 -13.39 9.48
N LYS A 395 -15.06 -12.38 9.70
CA LYS A 395 -15.46 -10.97 9.67
C LYS A 395 -15.71 -10.55 8.22
N VAL A 396 -16.89 -10.03 7.92
CA VAL A 396 -17.27 -9.52 6.59
C VAL A 396 -16.99 -8.02 6.49
N ASN A 397 -17.38 -7.25 7.50
CA ASN A 397 -17.15 -5.81 7.58
C ASN A 397 -17.12 -5.38 9.06
N GLY A 398 -16.34 -4.36 9.38
CA GLY A 398 -16.24 -3.77 10.72
C GLY A 398 -14.91 -4.04 11.42
N LEU A 399 -14.94 -3.95 12.74
CA LEU A 399 -13.81 -3.99 13.65
C LEU A 399 -13.80 -5.30 14.43
N ALA A 400 -12.63 -5.92 14.55
CA ALA A 400 -12.44 -7.10 15.39
C ALA A 400 -11.04 -7.05 16.01
N THR A 401 -11.01 -7.04 17.34
CA THR A 401 -9.80 -7.12 18.16
C THR A 401 -9.90 -8.32 19.10
N GLU A 402 -8.96 -8.43 20.04
CA GLU A 402 -9.05 -9.41 21.12
C GLU A 402 -10.16 -9.06 22.12
N ASN A 403 -10.46 -7.76 22.28
CA ASN A 403 -11.42 -7.26 23.27
C ASN A 403 -12.78 -6.93 22.65
N TYR A 404 -12.84 -6.54 21.38
CA TYR A 404 -14.07 -6.06 20.76
C TYR A 404 -14.39 -6.73 19.41
N ALA A 405 -15.66 -6.86 19.09
CA ALA A 405 -16.16 -7.19 17.77
C ALA A 405 -17.40 -6.36 17.44
N ILE A 406 -17.25 -5.47 16.44
CA ILE A 406 -18.33 -4.62 15.94
C ILE A 406 -18.41 -4.77 14.44
N GLY A 407 -19.57 -5.19 13.91
CA GLY A 407 -19.69 -5.31 12.46
C GLY A 407 -20.59 -6.43 11.98
N SER A 408 -20.40 -6.81 10.71
CA SER A 408 -21.02 -7.98 10.09
C SER A 408 -20.04 -9.14 10.07
N PHE A 409 -20.50 -10.30 10.53
CA PHE A 409 -19.74 -11.53 10.65
C PHE A 409 -20.55 -12.70 10.10
N LYS A 410 -19.89 -13.84 9.91
CA LYS A 410 -20.56 -15.15 9.84
C LYS A 410 -20.27 -15.90 11.14
N VAL A 411 -21.31 -16.24 11.91
CA VAL A 411 -21.21 -17.03 13.15
C VAL A 411 -21.90 -18.36 12.93
N ALA A 412 -21.19 -19.47 13.12
CA ALA A 412 -21.68 -20.82 12.82
C ALA A 412 -22.31 -20.98 11.41
N GLY A 413 -21.78 -20.27 10.41
CA GLY A 413 -22.26 -20.31 9.02
C GLY A 413 -23.42 -19.35 8.70
N LYS A 414 -24.06 -18.75 9.71
CA LYS A 414 -25.16 -17.79 9.55
C LYS A 414 -24.64 -16.35 9.61
N SER A 415 -25.26 -15.46 8.84
CA SER A 415 -24.96 -14.02 8.91
C SER A 415 -25.28 -13.49 10.30
N ALA A 416 -24.38 -12.67 10.86
CA ALA A 416 -24.57 -12.08 12.18
C ALA A 416 -24.09 -10.63 12.23
N SER A 417 -24.73 -9.82 13.08
CA SER A 417 -24.19 -8.51 13.50
C SER A 417 -23.70 -8.60 14.94
N LEU A 418 -22.46 -8.20 15.18
CA LEU A 418 -21.86 -8.20 16.52
C LEU A 418 -21.70 -6.75 16.97
N PHE A 419 -22.03 -6.51 18.23
CA PHE A 419 -21.73 -5.32 19.03
C PHE A 419 -21.26 -5.85 20.39
N VAL A 420 -20.06 -6.44 20.41
CA VAL A 420 -19.59 -7.27 21.51
C VAL A 420 -18.27 -6.75 22.07
N ASP A 421 -18.25 -6.58 23.39
CA ASP A 421 -17.08 -6.54 24.24
C ASP A 421 -16.92 -7.93 24.85
N TYR A 422 -15.83 -8.62 24.49
CA TYR A 422 -15.54 -9.97 24.96
C TYR A 422 -15.24 -10.04 26.47
N GLN A 423 -14.94 -8.91 27.11
CA GLN A 423 -14.69 -8.82 28.55
C GLN A 423 -15.99 -8.74 29.35
N SER A 424 -17.09 -8.27 28.75
CA SER A 424 -18.40 -8.17 29.41
C SER A 424 -19.24 -9.44 29.18
N LYS A 425 -19.92 -9.88 30.24
CA LYS A 425 -20.77 -11.09 30.24
C LYS A 425 -22.00 -10.89 31.12
N PRO A 426 -23.17 -11.47 30.77
CA PRO A 426 -23.40 -12.37 29.64
C PRO A 426 -23.57 -11.62 28.31
N ILE A 427 -23.48 -12.34 27.20
CA ILE A 427 -23.73 -11.85 25.84
C ILE A 427 -25.20 -12.10 25.51
N LEU A 428 -25.89 -11.07 25.05
CA LEU A 428 -27.24 -11.18 24.53
C LEU A 428 -27.20 -11.73 23.11
N GLN A 429 -27.76 -12.92 22.90
CA GLN A 429 -28.00 -13.51 21.59
C GLN A 429 -29.46 -13.31 21.20
N ILE A 430 -29.68 -12.79 19.99
CA ILE A 430 -30.99 -12.63 19.36
C ILE A 430 -30.94 -13.36 18.02
N GLN A 431 -31.79 -14.36 17.85
CA GLN A 431 -31.90 -15.14 16.62
C GLN A 431 -33.11 -14.67 15.82
N THR A 432 -32.90 -14.41 14.54
CA THR A 432 -33.96 -14.11 13.55
C THR A 432 -33.79 -15.03 12.36
N GLU A 433 -34.79 -15.17 11.49
CA GLU A 433 -34.74 -16.06 10.33
C GLU A 433 -33.42 -15.93 9.52
N ASN A 434 -33.06 -14.69 9.16
CA ASN A 434 -32.00 -14.42 8.20
C ASN A 434 -30.66 -13.99 8.85
N ARG A 435 -30.68 -13.40 10.05
CA ARG A 435 -29.48 -12.82 10.67
C ARG A 435 -29.54 -12.85 12.19
N ASP A 436 -28.48 -13.34 12.82
CA ASP A 436 -28.37 -13.31 14.27
C ASP A 436 -27.71 -12.01 14.75
N TYR A 437 -28.03 -11.58 15.98
CA TYR A 437 -27.45 -10.40 16.60
C TYR A 437 -26.85 -10.78 17.95
N TYR A 438 -25.67 -10.24 18.22
CA TYR A 438 -24.96 -10.44 19.46
C TYR A 438 -24.59 -9.09 20.04
N TYR A 439 -24.96 -8.88 21.31
CA TYR A 439 -24.78 -7.61 21.99
C TYR A 439 -24.25 -7.79 23.41
N THR A 440 -23.39 -6.87 23.84
CA THR A 440 -23.01 -6.65 25.23
C THR A 440 -22.92 -5.16 25.48
N ASN A 441 -23.37 -4.73 26.65
CA ASN A 441 -22.99 -3.45 27.22
C ASN A 441 -21.71 -3.60 28.06
N THR A 442 -20.93 -2.53 28.23
CA THR A 442 -19.77 -2.50 29.14
C THR A 442 -20.18 -2.79 30.59
N ASP A 443 -21.41 -2.46 30.98
CA ASP A 443 -22.05 -2.92 32.21
C ASP A 443 -22.83 -4.22 31.97
N PRO A 444 -22.39 -5.36 32.55
CA PRO A 444 -23.13 -6.63 32.55
C PRO A 444 -24.60 -6.53 32.96
N THR A 445 -24.93 -5.62 33.89
CA THR A 445 -26.29 -5.48 34.41
C THR A 445 -27.22 -4.85 33.36
N ALA A 446 -26.73 -3.87 32.60
CA ALA A 446 -27.46 -3.26 31.49
C ALA A 446 -27.80 -4.30 30.40
N THR A 447 -26.89 -5.25 30.11
CA THR A 447 -27.17 -6.34 29.16
C THR A 447 -28.28 -7.27 29.66
N LYS A 448 -28.30 -7.58 30.96
CA LYS A 448 -29.35 -8.40 31.58
C LYS A 448 -30.69 -7.67 31.62
N GLN A 449 -30.69 -6.37 31.89
CA GLN A 449 -31.88 -5.51 31.88
C GLN A 449 -32.48 -5.47 30.48
N LEU A 450 -31.67 -5.19 29.46
CA LEU A 450 -32.08 -5.22 28.07
C LEU A 450 -32.77 -6.55 27.69
N TYR A 451 -32.20 -7.69 28.10
CA TYR A 451 -32.82 -8.99 27.86
C TYR A 451 -34.23 -9.11 28.45
N GLN A 452 -34.45 -8.62 29.67
CA GLN A 452 -35.78 -8.66 30.30
C GLN A 452 -36.75 -7.70 29.63
N GLU A 453 -36.30 -6.49 29.29
CA GLU A 453 -37.14 -5.47 28.65
C GLU A 453 -37.61 -5.90 27.26
N VAL A 454 -36.72 -6.48 26.45
CA VAL A 454 -37.09 -7.01 25.13
C VAL A 454 -38.02 -8.21 25.26
N LYS A 455 -37.79 -9.08 26.26
CA LYS A 455 -38.68 -10.22 26.52
C LYS A 455 -40.10 -9.78 26.87
N ASN A 456 -40.29 -8.61 27.47
CA ASN A 456 -41.62 -8.06 27.78
C ASN A 456 -42.33 -7.46 26.54
N HIS A 457 -41.62 -7.23 25.44
CA HIS A 457 -42.18 -6.73 24.17
C HIS A 457 -42.51 -7.87 23.18
N GLN A 458 -42.16 -9.11 23.53
CA GLN A 458 -42.60 -10.34 22.85
C GLN A 458 -43.81 -10.94 23.57
#